data_AF-A0A497PBH7-F1
#
_entry.id   AF-A0A497PBH7-F1
#
_cell.length_a   1.000
_cell.length_b   1.000
_cell.length_c   1.000
_cell.angle_alpha   90.00
_cell.angle_beta   90.00
_cell.angle_gamma   90.00
#
_symmetry.space_group_name_H-M   'P 1'
#
loop_
_entity.id
_entity.type
_entity.pdbx_description
1 polymer ?
#
loop_
_entity_poly.entity_id
_entity_poly.type
_entity_poly.pdbx_seq_one_letter_code
_entity_poly.pdbx_strand_id
1 'polypeptide(L)' 'MAISIQEIVGLAIGFFLVGILGPIALGEVFNANTTGWNNTVITVFQTLLPVLFVIGVAIRYVPRLRSE' A
#
# COMPACT_ATOMS: atom_id res chain seq x y z
N MET A 1 4.70 -21.14 18.85
CA MET A 1 3.80 -20.75 17.75
C MET A 1 4.40 -21.31 16.48
N ALA A 2 3.84 -22.41 15.96
CA ALA A 2 4.33 -22.99 14.71
C ALA A 2 3.65 -22.25 13.55
N ILE A 3 4.45 -21.67 12.65
CA ILE A 3 3.94 -21.04 11.43
C ILE A 3 3.40 -22.15 10.52
N SER A 4 2.15 -22.03 10.09
CA SER A 4 1.54 -22.95 9.14
C SER A 4 2.01 -22.66 7.72
N ILE A 5 2.17 -23.71 6.91
CA ILE A 5 2.44 -23.61 5.47
C ILE A 5 1.37 -22.75 4.77
N GLN A 6 0.10 -22.86 5.18
CA GLN A 6 -0.97 -22.05 4.59
C GLN A 6 -0.78 -20.55 4.86
N GLU A 7 -0.24 -20.17 6.02
CA GLU A 7 0.03 -18.77 6.36
C GLU A 7 1.18 -18.21 5.52
N ILE A 8 2.23 -19.01 5.28
CA ILE A 8 3.35 -18.62 4.41
C ILE A 8 2.87 -18.38 2.99
N VAL A 9 2.05 -19.29 2.45
CA VAL A 9 1.49 -19.16 1.10
C VAL A 9 0.58 -17.94 1.01
N GLY A 10 -0.28 -17.72 2.01
CA GLY A 10 -1.16 -16.55 2.06
C GLY A 10 -0.38 -15.22 2.12
N LEU A 11 0.69 -15.17 2.90
CA LEU A 11 1.57 -13.99 2.99
C LEU A 11 2.27 -13.73 1.65
N ALA A 12 2.82 -14.77 1.01
CA ALA A 12 3.54 -14.65 -0.25
C ALA A 12 2.64 -14.14 -1.38
N ILE A 13 1.44 -14.71 -1.52
CA ILE A 13 0.45 -14.29 -2.53
C ILE A 13 -0.01 -12.86 -2.24
N GLY A 14 -0.31 -12.53 -0.98
CA GLY A 14 -0.72 -11.18 -0.58
C GLY A 14 0.34 -10.13 -0.90
N PHE A 15 1.61 -10.42 -0.60
CA PHE A 15 2.73 -9.53 -0.91
C PHE A 15 2.90 -9.34 -2.42
N PHE A 16 2.83 -10.43 -3.18
CA PHE A 16 2.91 -10.39 -4.64
C PHE A 16 1.81 -9.51 -5.25
N LEU A 17 0.56 -9.69 -4.82
CA LEU A 17 -0.56 -8.89 -5.32
C LEU A 17 -0.42 -7.41 -4.96
N VAL A 18 -0.04 -7.09 -3.73
CA VAL A 18 0.18 -5.70 -3.29
C VAL A 18 1.33 -5.05 -4.05
N GLY A 19 2.41 -5.80 -4.31
CA GLY A 19 3.57 -5.31 -5.06
C GLY A 19 3.27 -4.96 -6.52
N ILE A 20 2.31 -5.65 -7.16
CA ILE A 20 1.91 -5.37 -8.54
C ILE A 20 0.78 -4.35 -8.60
N LEU A 21 -0.30 -4.58 -7.84
CA LEU A 21 -1.50 -3.75 -7.89
C LEU A 21 -1.29 -2.39 -7.23
N GLY A 22 -0.41 -2.30 -6.23
CA GLY A 22 -0.11 -1.04 -5.53
C GLY A 22 0.38 0.05 -6.48
N PRO A 23 1.50 -0.15 -7.20
CA PRO A 23 2.02 0.83 -8.17
C PRO A 23 1.02 1.17 -9.28
N ILE A 24 0.25 0.19 -9.77
CA ILE A 24 -0.78 0.42 -10.79
C ILE A 24 -1.86 1.36 -10.26
N ALA A 25 -2.44 1.05 -9.08
CA ALA A 25 -3.48 1.86 -8.47
C ALA A 25 -2.99 3.28 -8.14
N LEU A 26 -1.75 3.42 -7.67
CA LEU A 26 -1.17 4.74 -7.43
C LEU A 26 -1.00 5.52 -8.73
N GLY A 27 -0.53 4.88 -9.80
CA GLY A 27 -0.40 5.49 -11.12
C GLY A 27 -1.72 6.05 -11.65
N GLU A 28 -2.83 5.34 -11.46
CA GLU A 28 -4.17 5.82 -11.83
C GLU A 28 -4.59 7.06 -11.02
N VAL A 29 -4.32 7.08 -9.71
CA VAL A 29 -4.69 8.20 -8.83
C VAL A 29 -3.85 9.46 -9.14
N PHE A 30 -2.54 9.29 -9.41
CA PHE A 30 -1.66 10.41 -9.75
C PHE A 30 -2.00 11.03 -11.11
N ASN A 31 -2.39 10.21 -12.10
CA ASN A 31 -2.68 10.67 -13.46
C ASN A 31 -4.16 11.03 -13.68
N ALA A 32 -5.01 10.88 -12.65
CA ALA A 32 -6.41 11.25 -12.74
C ALA A 32 -6.59 12.74 -13.08
N ASN A 33 -7.46 13.03 -14.05
CA ASN A 33 -7.81 14.40 -14.38
C ASN A 33 -8.64 15.01 -13.23
N THR A 34 -8.05 15.99 -12.53
CA THR A 34 -8.67 16.70 -11.39
C THR A 34 -9.29 18.05 -11.77
N THR A 35 -9.61 18.25 -13.05
CA THR A 35 -10.26 19.50 -13.49
C THR A 35 -11.57 19.73 -12.74
N GLY A 36 -11.72 20.91 -12.14
CA GLY A 36 -12.90 21.29 -11.35
C GLY A 36 -12.90 20.81 -9.90
N TRP A 37 -11.84 20.13 -9.45
CA TRP A 37 -11.73 19.71 -8.05
C TRP A 37 -11.22 20.87 -7.18
N ASN A 38 -11.63 20.87 -5.91
CA ASN A 38 -11.05 21.77 -4.92
C ASN A 38 -9.60 21.33 -4.62
N ASN A 39 -8.68 22.30 -4.53
CA ASN A 39 -7.28 22.09 -4.17
C ASN A 39 -7.08 21.18 -2.95
N THR A 40 -7.92 21.29 -1.91
CA THR A 40 -7.84 20.41 -0.73
C THR A 40 -8.10 18.94 -1.09
N VAL A 41 -9.07 18.67 -1.96
CA VAL A 41 -9.42 17.31 -2.39
C VAL A 41 -8.30 16.71 -3.22
N ILE A 42 -7.69 17.52 -4.10
CA ILE A 42 -6.53 17.12 -4.89
C ILE A 42 -5.40 16.66 -3.96
N THR A 43 -5.07 17.44 -2.93
CA THR A 43 -4.01 17.08 -1.98
C THR A 43 -4.31 15.79 -1.20
N VAL A 44 -5.58 15.58 -0.81
CA VAL A 44 -5.98 14.35 -0.09
C VAL A 44 -5.79 13.11 -0.97
N PHE A 45 -6.24 13.15 -2.22
CA PHE A 45 -6.22 11.99 -3.10
C PHE A 45 -4.87 11.77 -3.77
N GLN A 46 -4.23 12.82 -4.28
CA GLN A 46 -2.97 12.70 -5.01
C GLN A 46 -1.75 12.63 -4.10
N THR A 47 -1.84 13.06 -2.83
CA THR A 47 -0.67 13.09 -1.93
C THR A 47 -0.88 12.22 -0.69
N LEU A 48 -1.93 12.48 0.10
CA LEU A 48 -2.09 11.81 1.40
C LEU A 48 -2.42 10.32 1.24
N LEU A 49 -3.32 9.98 0.33
CA LEU A 49 -3.75 8.59 0.12
C LEU A 49 -2.59 7.68 -0.35
N PRO A 50 -1.74 8.08 -1.31
CA PRO A 50 -0.52 7.37 -1.65
C PRO A 50 0.45 7.19 -0.48
N VAL A 51 0.68 8.24 0.31
CA VAL A 51 1.58 8.17 1.47
C VAL A 51 1.05 7.18 2.51
N LEU A 52 -0.25 7.23 2.82
CA LEU A 52 -0.88 6.30 3.75
C LEU A 52 -0.82 4.85 3.26
N PHE A 53 -0.97 4.63 1.96
CA PHE A 53 -0.81 3.30 1.36
C PHE A 53 0.61 2.76 1.57
N VAL A 54 1.65 3.55 1.27
CA VAL A 54 3.04 3.13 1.45
C VAL A 54 3.34 2.81 2.92
N ILE A 55 2.85 3.63 3.86
CA ILE A 55 2.99 3.38 5.30
C ILE A 55 2.28 2.07 5.70
N GLY A 56 1.06 1.84 5.20
CA GLY A 56 0.31 0.61 5.48
C GLY A 56 1.03 -0.65 4.99
N VAL A 57 1.58 -0.60 3.77
CA VAL A 57 2.42 -1.68 3.21
C VAL A 57 3.67 -1.89 4.07
N ALA A 58 4.34 -0.81 4.48
CA ALA A 58 5.51 -0.91 5.34
C ALA A 58 5.18 -1.57 6.69
N ILE A 59 4.09 -1.16 7.36
CA ILE A 59 3.68 -1.75 8.64
C ILE A 59 3.35 -3.23 8.50
N ARG A 60 2.70 -3.64 7.41
CA ARG A 60 2.26 -5.02 7.19
C ARG A 60 3.41 -5.97 6.87
N TYR A 61 4.38 -5.52 6.08
CA TYR A 61 5.39 -6.40 5.48
C TYR A 61 6.83 -6.16 5.95
N VAL A 62 7.15 -5.01 6.57
CA VAL A 62 8.48 -4.79 7.13
C VAL A 62 8.58 -5.54 8.47
N PRO A 63 9.51 -6.50 8.61
CA PRO A 63 9.68 -7.22 9.86
C PRO A 63 10.13 -6.26 10.96
N ARG A 64 9.38 -6.20 12.06
CA ARG A 64 9.83 -5.53 13.28
C ARG A 64 10.89 -6.40 13.95
N LEU A 65 12.16 -6.00 13.83
CA LEU A 65 13.22 -6.56 14.66
C LEU A 65 12.86 -6.26 16.12
N ARG A 66 12.49 -7.29 16.87
CA ARG A 66 12.36 -7.22 18.32
C ARG A 66 13.79 -7.24 18.86
N SER A 67 14.32 -6.06 19.20
CA SER A 67 15.52 -5.99 20.05
C SER A 67 15.14 -6.56 21.41
N GLU A 68 15.84 -7.62 21.82
CA GLU A 68 15.79 -8.19 23.16
C GLU A 68 16.18 -7.16 24.23
#